data_AF-A0A671USZ7-F1
#
_entry.id   AF-A0A671USZ7-F1
#
_cell.length_a   1.000
_cell.length_b   1.000
_cell.length_c   1.000
_cell.angle_alpha   90.00
_cell.angle_beta   90.00
_cell.angle_gamma   90.00
#
_symmetry.space_group_name_H-M   'P 1'
#
loop_
_entity.id
_entity.type
_entity.pdbx_description
1 polymer ?
#
loop_
_entity_poly.entity_id
_entity_poly.type
_entity_poly.pdbx_seq_one_letter_code
_entity_poly.pdbx_strand_id
1 'polypeptide(L)'
;MSGLNASLGYFVAVVVFAASVRTLLRKWPRLSFMTEFASAFMLVACRLEVQTIVEVGEWAGGLGPDVTVTILFVVLLTHGVICGGATGNTNLVLLKFLQMDATTLPTLLAVAAQFLGAFLGLLAAGYYWGLELTDMHMIKNLMARECSTSLQVSLLHGFFTEFVCALIFHLIHLNLERRSALIQVPLIAVLLTFLSHTGRGYTSAYINPSLAYGLTFHCPGFTFTEYAVVYWLGSLTGMTLALLLYMGHIPRIFAKNLLYSQKTRFRVPKGDKGEKKKM
;
A
#
# COMPACT_ATOMS: atom_id res chain seq x y z
N MET A 1 23.92 -9.29 17.25
CA MET A 1 24.42 -8.49 16.09
C MET A 1 24.38 -9.24 14.76
N SER A 2 24.61 -10.56 14.70
CA SER A 2 24.53 -11.35 13.46
C SER A 2 23.14 -11.35 12.80
N GLY A 3 22.07 -11.49 13.59
CA GLY A 3 20.66 -11.41 13.15
C GLY A 3 20.36 -10.17 12.31
N LEU A 4 20.63 -8.99 12.89
CA LEU A 4 20.41 -7.71 12.21
C LEU A 4 21.24 -7.57 10.93
N ASN A 5 22.50 -7.99 10.94
CA ASN A 5 23.37 -7.92 9.77
C ASN A 5 22.86 -8.80 8.62
N ALA A 6 22.35 -10.00 8.93
CA ALA A 6 21.74 -10.88 7.94
C ALA A 6 20.48 -10.21 7.33
N SER A 7 19.56 -9.72 8.16
CA SER A 7 18.37 -8.99 7.69
C SER A 7 18.72 -7.76 6.84
N LEU A 8 19.74 -6.98 7.24
CA LEU A 8 20.22 -5.84 6.45
C LEU A 8 20.76 -6.28 5.08
N GLY A 9 21.54 -7.36 5.03
CA GLY A 9 22.03 -7.94 3.77
C GLY A 9 20.87 -8.34 2.85
N TYR A 10 19.84 -8.97 3.41
CA TYR A 10 18.62 -9.34 2.68
C TYR A 10 17.87 -8.11 2.15
N PHE A 11 17.64 -7.08 2.98
CA PHE A 11 17.00 -5.84 2.53
C PHE A 11 17.77 -5.18 1.39
N VAL A 12 19.10 -5.11 1.50
CA VAL A 12 19.96 -4.56 0.43
C VAL A 12 19.82 -5.37 -0.85
N ALA A 13 19.85 -6.71 -0.78
CA ALA A 13 19.70 -7.57 -1.95
C ALA A 13 18.36 -7.35 -2.67
N VAL A 14 17.26 -7.28 -1.91
CA VAL A 14 15.92 -7.01 -2.44
C VAL A 14 15.82 -5.61 -3.07
N VAL A 15 16.39 -4.60 -2.41
CA VAL A 15 16.45 -3.21 -2.93
C VAL A 15 17.24 -3.15 -4.24
N VAL A 16 18.41 -3.80 -4.30
CA VAL A 16 19.26 -3.85 -5.50
C VAL A 16 18.52 -4.55 -6.63
N PHE A 17 17.81 -5.65 -6.36
CA PHE A 17 16.97 -6.32 -7.36
C PHE A 17 15.90 -5.37 -7.92
N ALA A 18 15.11 -4.73 -7.06
CA ALA A 18 14.04 -3.83 -7.49
C ALA A 18 14.58 -2.63 -8.29
N ALA A 19 15.70 -2.04 -7.84
CA ALA A 19 16.37 -0.96 -8.55
C ALA A 19 16.91 -1.41 -9.92
N SER A 20 17.47 -2.62 -10.00
CA SER A 20 17.99 -3.20 -11.25
C SER A 20 16.87 -3.47 -12.26
N VAL A 21 15.76 -4.06 -11.82
CA VAL A 21 14.58 -4.29 -12.67
C VAL A 21 14.03 -2.95 -13.16
N ARG A 22 13.89 -1.95 -12.27
CA ARG A 22 13.40 -0.62 -12.66
C ARG A 22 14.30 0.05 -13.68
N THR A 23 15.62 0.02 -13.49
CA THR A 23 16.58 0.65 -14.41
C THR A 23 16.62 -0.05 -15.77
N LEU A 24 16.48 -1.37 -15.80
CA LEU A 24 16.37 -2.14 -17.05
C LEU A 24 15.09 -1.80 -17.82
N LEU A 25 13.95 -1.76 -17.12
CA LEU A 25 12.64 -1.50 -17.72
C LEU A 25 12.44 -0.07 -18.21
N ARG A 26 13.24 0.91 -17.74
CA ARG A 26 13.24 2.28 -18.29
C ARG A 26 13.47 2.31 -19.80
N LYS A 27 14.18 1.32 -20.35
CA LYS A 27 14.44 1.20 -21.78
C LYS A 27 13.25 0.63 -22.57
N TRP A 28 12.25 0.06 -21.90
CA TRP A 28 11.14 -0.71 -22.50
C TRP A 28 9.78 -0.20 -22.00
N PRO A 29 9.28 0.95 -22.51
CA PRO A 29 8.06 1.58 -21.98
C PRO A 29 6.81 0.71 -22.09
N ARG A 30 6.78 -0.25 -23.03
CA ARG A 30 5.70 -1.24 -23.16
C ARG A 30 5.59 -2.20 -21.96
N LEU A 31 6.69 -2.39 -21.23
CA LEU A 31 6.77 -3.25 -20.04
C LEU A 31 6.74 -2.44 -18.74
N SER A 32 6.25 -1.20 -18.78
CA SER A 32 6.18 -0.32 -17.61
C SER A 32 5.40 -0.94 -16.44
N PHE A 33 4.38 -1.76 -16.71
CA PHE A 33 3.63 -2.50 -15.69
C PHE A 33 4.50 -3.45 -14.85
N MET A 34 5.66 -3.91 -15.36
CA MET A 34 6.59 -4.76 -14.59
C MET A 34 7.34 -3.99 -13.50
N THR A 35 7.30 -2.65 -13.51
CA THR A 35 7.79 -1.87 -12.37
C THR A 35 6.89 -2.00 -11.14
N GLU A 36 5.59 -2.24 -11.33
CA GLU A 36 4.66 -2.57 -10.24
C GLU A 36 4.95 -3.96 -9.65
N PHE A 37 5.38 -4.91 -10.48
CA PHE A 37 5.87 -6.21 -10.02
C PHE A 37 7.08 -6.06 -9.09
N ALA A 38 8.13 -5.33 -9.52
CA ALA A 38 9.33 -5.14 -8.72
C ALA A 38 9.02 -4.39 -7.40
N SER A 39 8.11 -3.42 -7.47
CA SER A 39 7.66 -2.65 -6.30
C SER A 39 6.92 -3.51 -5.29
N ALA A 40 5.97 -4.35 -5.72
CA ALA A 40 5.24 -5.26 -4.84
C ALA A 40 6.13 -6.37 -4.28
N PHE A 41 7.03 -6.92 -5.10
CA PHE A 41 8.04 -7.90 -4.67
C PHE A 41 8.88 -7.34 -3.53
N MET A 42 9.47 -6.15 -3.72
CA MET A 42 10.28 -5.50 -2.71
C MET A 42 9.49 -5.29 -1.41
N LEU A 43 8.26 -4.79 -1.53
CA LEU A 43 7.43 -4.50 -0.37
C LEU A 43 7.10 -5.76 0.43
N VAL A 44 6.65 -6.83 -0.22
CA VAL A 44 6.31 -8.09 0.45
C VAL A 44 7.54 -8.78 1.02
N ALA A 45 8.61 -8.93 0.23
CA ALA A 45 9.84 -9.58 0.64
C ALA A 45 10.43 -8.90 1.89
N CYS A 46 10.53 -7.56 1.90
CA CYS A 46 11.03 -6.82 3.06
C CYS A 46 10.04 -6.86 4.24
N ARG A 47 8.72 -6.81 4.01
CA ARG A 47 7.74 -6.84 5.11
C ARG A 47 7.71 -8.19 5.82
N LEU A 48 7.93 -9.30 5.12
CA LEU A 48 8.07 -10.64 5.71
C LEU A 48 9.31 -10.74 6.62
N GLU A 49 10.43 -10.15 6.23
CA GLU A 49 11.61 -10.09 7.08
C GLU A 49 11.40 -9.15 8.29
N VAL A 50 10.74 -8.00 8.10
CA VAL A 50 10.32 -7.16 9.23
C VAL A 50 9.42 -7.94 10.19
N GLN A 51 8.47 -8.72 9.69
CA GLN A 51 7.61 -9.57 10.52
C GLN A 51 8.40 -10.63 11.28
N THR A 52 9.46 -11.18 10.67
CA THR A 52 10.39 -12.09 11.35
C THR A 52 11.08 -11.42 12.54
N ILE A 53 11.50 -10.16 12.37
CA ILE A 53 12.08 -9.36 13.45
C ILE A 53 11.04 -9.03 14.53
N VAL A 54 9.78 -8.75 14.15
CA VAL A 54 8.68 -8.53 15.12
C VAL A 54 8.46 -9.76 15.99
N GLU A 55 8.31 -10.94 15.37
CA GLU A 55 7.87 -12.15 16.06
C GLU A 55 9.01 -12.83 16.82
N VAL A 56 10.21 -12.81 16.24
CA VAL A 56 11.35 -13.61 16.71
C VAL A 56 12.51 -12.75 17.20
N GLY A 57 12.60 -11.50 16.74
CA GLY A 57 13.77 -10.66 16.95
C GLY A 57 14.07 -10.32 18.40
N GLU A 58 13.05 -10.12 19.23
CA GLU A 58 13.22 -9.74 20.64
C GLU A 58 13.93 -10.83 21.46
N TRP A 59 13.50 -12.09 21.30
CA TRP A 59 14.02 -13.21 22.08
C TRP A 59 15.19 -13.94 21.42
N ALA A 60 15.22 -14.04 20.09
CA ALA A 60 16.31 -14.73 19.38
C ALA A 60 17.49 -13.82 18.99
N GLY A 61 17.37 -12.49 19.10
CA GLY A 61 18.53 -11.62 18.91
C GLY A 61 18.47 -10.24 19.51
N GLY A 62 17.66 -10.05 20.55
CA GLY A 62 17.65 -8.85 21.38
C GLY A 62 17.22 -7.58 20.64
N LEU A 63 16.42 -7.73 19.57
CA LEU A 63 15.91 -6.60 18.79
C LEU A 63 14.59 -6.14 19.40
N GLY A 64 14.63 -5.02 20.14
CA GLY A 64 13.45 -4.45 20.77
C GLY A 64 12.41 -3.89 19.78
N PRO A 65 11.23 -3.49 20.29
CA PRO A 65 10.14 -2.94 19.47
C PRO A 65 10.55 -1.68 18.69
N ASP A 66 11.40 -0.82 19.28
CA ASP A 66 11.89 0.41 18.64
C ASP A 66 12.70 0.13 17.37
N VAL A 67 13.54 -0.92 17.40
CA VAL A 67 14.32 -1.34 16.24
C VAL A 67 13.39 -1.77 15.12
N THR A 68 12.35 -2.52 15.45
CA THR A 68 11.41 -3.04 14.46
C THR A 68 10.60 -1.94 13.77
N VAL A 69 10.12 -0.95 14.54
CA VAL A 69 9.43 0.23 13.98
C VAL A 69 10.39 1.04 13.11
N THR A 70 11.64 1.21 13.54
CA THR A 70 12.68 1.93 12.79
C THR A 70 12.99 1.23 11.46
N ILE A 71 13.19 -0.09 11.46
CA ILE A 71 13.44 -0.87 10.24
C ILE A 71 12.23 -0.78 9.31
N LEU A 72 11.01 -0.89 9.84
CA LEU A 72 9.81 -0.76 9.03
C LEU A 72 9.75 0.61 8.32
N PHE A 73 10.03 1.69 9.07
CA PHE A 73 10.10 3.04 8.51
C PHE A 73 11.16 3.14 7.41
N VAL A 74 12.36 2.63 7.65
CA VAL A 74 13.46 2.64 6.67
C VAL A 74 13.10 1.84 5.41
N VAL A 75 12.46 0.69 5.55
CA VAL A 75 12.00 -0.13 4.42
C VAL A 75 10.97 0.63 3.58
N LEU A 76 9.96 1.23 4.21
CA LEU A 76 8.92 2.00 3.51
C LEU A 76 9.47 3.27 2.87
N LEU A 77 10.40 3.96 3.54
CA LEU A 77 11.10 5.12 3.00
C LEU A 77 11.93 4.75 1.77
N THR A 78 12.71 3.68 1.87
CA THR A 78 13.55 3.17 0.78
C THR A 78 12.67 2.72 -0.39
N HIS A 79 11.55 2.04 -0.12
CA HIS A 79 10.58 1.67 -1.14
C HIS A 79 10.05 2.90 -1.90
N GLY A 80 9.63 3.95 -1.19
CA GLY A 80 9.15 5.18 -1.82
C GLY A 80 10.22 5.88 -2.68
N VAL A 81 11.48 5.91 -2.23
CA VAL A 81 12.60 6.48 -2.99
C VAL A 81 12.93 5.65 -4.23
N ILE A 82 13.03 4.33 -4.08
CA ILE A 82 13.48 3.41 -5.13
C ILE A 82 12.38 3.08 -6.14
N CYS A 83 11.12 3.03 -5.74
CA CYS A 83 10.00 2.62 -6.61
C CYS A 83 9.26 3.83 -7.19
N GLY A 84 9.10 4.92 -6.42
CA GLY A 84 8.61 6.24 -6.84
C GLY A 84 7.34 6.26 -7.71
N GLY A 85 7.51 6.00 -9.01
CA GLY A 85 6.40 5.93 -9.98
C GLY A 85 5.57 4.64 -9.92
N ALA A 86 6.15 3.56 -9.40
CA ALA A 86 5.45 2.30 -9.16
C ALA A 86 5.08 2.16 -7.68
N THR A 87 3.81 1.90 -7.39
CA THR A 87 3.29 1.99 -6.01
C THR A 87 3.42 0.67 -5.26
N GLY A 88 3.37 -0.47 -5.96
CA GLY A 88 3.25 -1.77 -5.31
C GLY A 88 1.96 -1.91 -4.48
N ASN A 89 1.00 -1.00 -4.68
CA ASN A 89 -0.26 -0.94 -3.95
C ASN A 89 -1.45 -0.96 -4.91
N THR A 90 -2.29 -1.98 -4.75
CA THR A 90 -3.47 -2.23 -5.60
C THR A 90 -4.49 -1.11 -5.47
N ASN A 91 -4.67 -0.56 -4.26
CA ASN A 91 -5.56 0.57 -4.04
C ASN A 91 -5.07 1.80 -4.82
N LEU A 92 -3.76 2.11 -4.79
CA LEU A 92 -3.24 3.26 -5.54
C LEU A 92 -3.33 3.09 -7.07
N VAL A 93 -3.20 1.87 -7.59
CA VAL A 93 -3.41 1.58 -9.01
C VAL A 93 -4.88 1.77 -9.41
N LEU A 94 -5.81 1.29 -8.58
CA LEU A 94 -7.24 1.48 -8.80
C LEU A 94 -7.68 2.93 -8.59
N LEU A 95 -7.05 3.67 -7.69
CA LEU A 95 -7.28 5.10 -7.48
C LEU A 95 -7.00 5.88 -8.76
N LYS A 96 -5.81 5.69 -9.38
CA LYS A 96 -5.45 6.29 -10.67
C LYS A 96 -6.44 5.92 -11.77
N PHE A 97 -6.90 4.67 -11.79
CA PHE A 97 -7.93 4.23 -12.72
C PHE A 97 -9.25 4.96 -12.52
N LEU A 98 -9.70 5.16 -11.28
CA LEU A 98 -10.93 5.90 -10.93
C LEU A 98 -10.83 7.41 -11.19
N GLN A 99 -9.62 7.97 -11.11
CA GLN A 99 -9.31 9.37 -11.44
C GLN A 99 -9.21 9.63 -12.95
N MET A 100 -9.26 8.58 -13.79
CA MET A 100 -9.06 8.63 -15.25
C MET A 100 -7.60 8.83 -15.70
N ASP A 101 -6.63 8.64 -14.80
CA ASP A 101 -5.19 8.76 -15.10
C ASP A 101 -4.61 7.47 -15.71
N ALA A 102 -5.36 6.36 -15.66
CA ALA A 102 -4.97 5.08 -16.24
C ALA A 102 -6.11 4.41 -17.03
N THR A 103 -5.76 3.76 -18.14
CA THR A 103 -6.70 2.94 -18.93
C THR A 103 -6.84 1.53 -18.35
N THR A 104 -7.87 0.79 -18.80
CA THR A 104 -8.24 -0.51 -18.21
C THR A 104 -7.13 -1.56 -18.34
N LEU A 105 -6.56 -1.73 -19.53
CA LEU A 105 -5.58 -2.78 -19.77
C LEU A 105 -4.28 -2.60 -18.94
N PRO A 106 -3.62 -1.42 -18.92
CA PRO A 106 -2.48 -1.17 -18.05
C PRO A 106 -2.79 -1.35 -16.56
N THR A 107 -4.00 -0.97 -16.13
CA THR A 107 -4.45 -1.16 -14.74
C THR A 107 -4.53 -2.63 -14.38
N LEU A 108 -5.16 -3.45 -15.24
CA LEU A 108 -5.25 -4.90 -15.01
C LEU A 108 -3.86 -5.56 -15.00
N LEU A 109 -2.99 -5.19 -15.95
CA LEU A 109 -1.62 -5.70 -15.99
C LEU A 109 -0.82 -5.29 -14.75
N ALA A 110 -0.99 -4.06 -14.26
CA ALA A 110 -0.35 -3.59 -13.03
C ALA A 110 -0.84 -4.36 -11.81
N VAL A 111 -2.15 -4.58 -11.65
CA VAL A 111 -2.70 -5.38 -10.54
C VAL A 111 -2.17 -6.82 -10.60
N ALA A 112 -2.20 -7.46 -11.77
CA ALA A 112 -1.64 -8.81 -11.95
C ALA A 112 -0.14 -8.86 -11.62
N ALA A 113 0.62 -7.86 -12.06
CA ALA A 113 2.04 -7.71 -11.74
C ALA A 113 2.28 -7.57 -10.23
N GLN A 114 1.44 -6.82 -9.52
CA GLN A 114 1.55 -6.68 -8.06
C GLN A 114 1.31 -8.00 -7.32
N PHE A 115 0.26 -8.75 -7.68
CA PHE A 115 0.01 -10.07 -7.08
C PHE A 115 1.12 -11.07 -7.40
N LEU A 116 1.64 -11.07 -8.62
CA LEU A 116 2.79 -11.91 -8.99
C LEU A 116 4.05 -11.51 -8.20
N GLY A 117 4.30 -10.20 -8.04
CA GLY A 117 5.40 -9.68 -7.24
C GLY A 117 5.28 -10.08 -5.78
N ALA A 118 4.08 -9.96 -5.21
CA ALA A 118 3.78 -10.40 -3.86
C ALA A 118 4.01 -11.91 -3.67
N PHE A 119 3.54 -12.73 -4.60
CA PHE A 119 3.76 -14.18 -4.57
C PHE A 119 5.26 -14.53 -4.61
N LEU A 120 6.02 -13.94 -5.53
CA LEU A 120 7.46 -14.20 -5.60
C LEU A 120 8.22 -13.63 -4.39
N GLY A 121 7.75 -12.54 -3.79
CA GLY A 121 8.30 -12.00 -2.55
C GLY A 121 8.12 -12.96 -1.38
N LEU A 122 6.96 -13.62 -1.30
CA LEU A 122 6.70 -14.68 -0.33
C LEU A 122 7.64 -15.88 -0.53
N LEU A 123 7.80 -16.35 -1.76
CA LEU A 123 8.72 -17.45 -2.06
C LEU A 123 10.18 -17.09 -1.74
N ALA A 124 10.61 -15.87 -2.06
CA ALA A 124 11.96 -15.40 -1.77
C ALA A 124 12.23 -15.32 -0.26
N ALA A 125 11.28 -14.82 0.52
CA ALA A 125 11.37 -14.79 1.98
C ALA A 125 11.40 -16.22 2.56
N GLY A 126 10.53 -17.11 2.09
CA GLY A 126 10.52 -18.51 2.51
C GLY A 126 11.83 -19.23 2.21
N TYR A 127 12.40 -19.02 1.01
CA TYR A 127 13.73 -19.53 0.67
C TYR A 127 14.81 -18.97 1.59
N TYR A 128 14.78 -17.66 1.86
CA TYR A 128 15.74 -17.01 2.73
C TYR A 128 15.67 -17.54 4.18
N TRP A 129 14.48 -17.77 4.71
CA TRP A 129 14.31 -18.43 6.02
C TRP A 129 14.89 -19.85 6.02
N GLY A 130 14.68 -20.60 4.93
CA GLY A 130 15.25 -21.94 4.75
C GLY A 130 16.78 -22.00 4.61
N LEU A 131 17.46 -20.86 4.44
CA LEU A 131 18.93 -20.81 4.53
C LEU A 131 19.43 -20.83 5.98
N GLU A 132 18.54 -20.63 6.96
CA GLU A 132 18.80 -20.76 8.40
C GLU A 132 20.07 -20.02 8.86
N LEU A 133 20.33 -18.84 8.27
CA LEU A 133 21.58 -18.09 8.47
C LEU A 133 21.79 -17.63 9.92
N THR A 134 20.70 -17.49 10.67
CA THR A 134 20.70 -17.09 12.09
C THR A 134 19.58 -17.80 12.85
N ASP A 135 19.65 -17.80 14.18
CA ASP A 135 18.62 -18.40 15.03
C ASP A 135 17.22 -17.83 14.74
N MET A 136 17.11 -16.54 14.40
CA MET A 136 15.83 -15.92 13.98
C MET A 136 15.28 -16.59 12.73
N HIS A 137 16.12 -16.83 11.73
CA HIS A 137 15.72 -17.43 10.44
C HIS A 137 15.39 -18.90 10.59
N MET A 138 16.16 -19.64 11.40
CA MET A 138 15.87 -21.03 11.75
C MET A 138 14.51 -21.15 12.46
N ILE A 139 14.27 -20.35 13.50
CA ILE A 139 13.00 -20.37 14.24
C ILE A 139 11.85 -19.96 13.31
N LYS A 140 12.03 -18.94 12.46
CA LYS A 140 11.01 -18.52 11.51
C LYS A 140 10.70 -19.60 10.48
N ASN A 141 11.71 -20.33 10.00
CA ASN A 141 11.52 -21.45 9.08
C ASN A 141 10.68 -22.57 9.72
N LEU A 142 10.93 -22.88 10.99
CA LEU A 142 10.14 -23.84 11.76
C LEU A 142 8.69 -23.36 11.93
N MET A 143 8.50 -22.08 12.25
CA MET A 143 7.17 -21.47 12.41
C MET A 143 6.42 -21.28 11.09
N ALA A 144 7.10 -21.23 9.94
CA ALA A 144 6.47 -20.96 8.64
C ALA A 144 5.43 -22.03 8.25
N ARG A 145 5.53 -23.24 8.82
CA ARG A 145 4.55 -24.32 8.63
C ARG A 145 3.25 -24.10 9.42
N GLU A 146 3.30 -23.32 10.50
CA GLU A 146 2.20 -23.06 11.42
C GLU A 146 2.02 -21.54 11.60
N CYS A 147 1.98 -20.79 10.49
CA CYS A 147 1.87 -19.33 10.57
C CYS A 147 0.50 -18.89 11.12
N SER A 148 0.49 -17.76 11.83
CA SER A 148 -0.73 -17.13 12.35
C SER A 148 -1.22 -16.03 11.42
N THR A 149 -2.54 -15.92 11.31
CA THR A 149 -3.19 -14.81 10.62
C THR A 149 -2.90 -13.46 11.30
N SER A 150 -2.77 -12.41 10.51
CA SER A 150 -2.70 -11.03 11.01
C SER A 150 -4.06 -10.45 11.39
N LEU A 151 -5.16 -11.14 11.07
CA LEU A 151 -6.50 -10.79 11.53
C LEU A 151 -6.72 -11.34 12.94
N GLN A 152 -6.54 -10.48 13.95
CA GLN A 152 -6.60 -10.84 15.37
C GLN A 152 -7.93 -10.43 16.05
N VAL A 153 -8.84 -9.82 15.29
CA VAL A 153 -10.11 -9.28 15.76
C VAL A 153 -11.28 -9.83 14.96
N SER A 154 -12.51 -9.59 15.43
CA SER A 154 -13.70 -10.00 14.69
C SER A 154 -13.79 -9.35 13.31
N LEU A 155 -14.49 -10.01 12.39
CA LEU A 155 -14.62 -9.59 11.00
C LEU A 155 -15.01 -8.12 10.85
N LEU A 156 -15.99 -7.66 11.64
CA LEU A 156 -16.48 -6.28 11.61
C LEU A 156 -15.40 -5.28 12.03
N HIS A 157 -14.67 -5.57 13.12
CA HIS A 157 -13.57 -4.72 13.56
C HIS A 157 -12.46 -4.70 12.52
N GLY A 158 -12.10 -5.86 11.95
CA GLY A 158 -11.09 -5.94 10.89
C GLY A 158 -11.45 -5.11 9.67
N PHE A 159 -12.69 -5.20 9.21
CA PHE A 159 -13.21 -4.39 8.11
C PHE A 159 -13.06 -2.89 8.39
N PHE A 160 -13.51 -2.43 9.57
CA PHE A 160 -13.43 -1.02 9.94
C PHE A 160 -11.99 -0.55 10.12
N THR A 161 -11.09 -1.39 10.65
CA THR A 161 -9.67 -1.05 10.77
C THR A 161 -9.05 -0.79 9.40
N GLU A 162 -9.18 -1.72 8.45
CA GLU A 162 -8.67 -1.54 7.08
C GLU A 162 -9.34 -0.35 6.39
N PHE A 163 -10.65 -0.17 6.56
CA PHE A 163 -11.40 0.95 6.00
C PHE A 163 -10.90 2.31 6.51
N VAL A 164 -10.81 2.50 7.83
CA VAL A 164 -10.39 3.78 8.43
C VAL A 164 -8.93 4.07 8.09
N CYS A 165 -8.05 3.06 8.18
CA CYS A 165 -6.64 3.23 7.83
C CYS A 165 -6.48 3.58 6.35
N ALA A 166 -7.23 2.91 5.45
CA ALA A 166 -7.24 3.24 4.03
C ALA A 166 -7.79 4.64 3.76
N LEU A 167 -8.87 5.04 4.43
CA LEU A 167 -9.45 6.38 4.29
C LEU A 167 -8.43 7.48 4.65
N ILE A 168 -7.78 7.36 5.81
CA ILE A 168 -6.76 8.30 6.28
C ILE A 168 -5.58 8.34 5.31
N PHE A 169 -5.05 7.17 4.93
CA PHE A 169 -3.93 7.05 4.01
C PHE A 169 -4.21 7.73 2.67
N HIS A 170 -5.35 7.43 2.03
CA HIS A 170 -5.66 7.95 0.71
C HIS A 170 -6.00 9.45 0.75
N LEU A 171 -6.66 9.95 1.80
CA LEU A 171 -6.87 11.40 1.96
C LEU A 171 -5.54 12.15 2.06
N ILE A 172 -4.60 11.68 2.88
CA ILE A 172 -3.28 12.31 3.02
C ILE A 172 -2.51 12.18 1.70
N HIS A 173 -2.54 11.01 1.05
CA HIS A 173 -1.90 10.79 -0.25
C HIS A 173 -2.40 11.79 -1.31
N LEU A 174 -3.71 11.95 -1.46
CA LEU A 174 -4.32 12.91 -2.39
C LEU A 174 -3.94 14.37 -2.07
N ASN A 175 -3.84 14.73 -0.79
CA ASN A 175 -3.38 16.07 -0.38
C ASN A 175 -1.88 16.31 -0.67
N LEU A 176 -1.07 15.25 -0.67
CA LEU A 176 0.37 15.31 -0.93
C LEU A 176 0.73 15.12 -2.41
N GLU A 177 -0.21 14.73 -3.27
CA GLU A 177 0.05 14.40 -4.68
C GLU A 177 0.72 15.54 -5.48
N ARG A 178 0.43 16.80 -5.13
CA ARG A 178 1.03 17.98 -5.78
C ARG A 178 2.34 18.44 -5.13
N ARG A 179 2.79 17.79 -4.06
CA ARG A 179 4.03 18.13 -3.35
C ARG A 179 5.21 17.40 -3.98
N SER A 180 6.43 17.88 -3.70
CA SER A 180 7.63 17.22 -4.18
C SER A 180 7.82 15.85 -3.51
N ALA A 181 8.48 14.93 -4.20
CA ALA A 181 8.80 13.60 -3.66
C ALA A 181 9.62 13.68 -2.36
N LEU A 182 10.42 14.74 -2.17
CA LEU A 182 11.19 15.00 -0.95
C LEU A 182 10.30 15.19 0.29
N ILE A 183 9.07 15.66 0.11
CA ILE A 183 8.09 15.84 1.20
C ILE A 183 7.15 14.64 1.24
N GLN A 184 6.63 14.23 0.08
CA GLN A 184 5.64 13.16 -0.01
C GLN A 184 6.18 11.82 0.51
N VAL A 185 7.38 11.41 0.09
CA VAL A 185 7.91 10.08 0.40
C VAL A 185 8.14 9.88 1.91
N PRO A 186 8.83 10.78 2.64
CA PRO A 186 8.99 10.63 4.09
C PRO A 186 7.67 10.67 4.85
N LEU A 187 6.75 11.57 4.49
CA LEU A 187 5.46 11.68 5.18
C LEU A 187 4.59 10.42 5.00
N ILE A 188 4.57 9.88 3.78
CA ILE A 188 3.86 8.62 3.51
C ILE A 188 4.52 7.45 4.24
N ALA A 189 5.85 7.38 4.29
CA ALA A 189 6.56 6.34 5.04
C ALA A 189 6.26 6.42 6.55
N VAL A 190 6.27 7.61 7.15
CA VAL A 190 5.88 7.82 8.55
C VAL A 190 4.43 7.38 8.77
N LEU A 191 3.52 7.81 7.91
CA LEU A 191 2.10 7.48 8.03
C LEU A 191 1.85 5.96 7.96
N LEU A 192 2.40 5.28 6.96
CA LEU A 192 2.25 3.83 6.82
C LEU A 192 2.90 3.07 7.98
N THR A 193 4.04 3.55 8.49
CA THR A 193 4.68 2.97 9.68
C THR A 193 3.78 3.11 10.90
N PHE A 194 3.24 4.31 11.13
CA PHE A 194 2.33 4.60 12.24
C PHE A 194 1.06 3.74 12.17
N LEU A 195 0.42 3.66 11.00
CA LEU A 195 -0.77 2.83 10.80
C LEU A 195 -0.48 1.34 10.99
N SER A 196 0.63 0.83 10.43
CA SER A 196 1.05 -0.57 10.61
C SER A 196 1.35 -0.89 12.08
N HIS A 197 1.97 0.04 12.81
CA HIS A 197 2.29 -0.16 14.22
C HIS A 197 1.04 -0.16 15.10
N THR A 198 0.14 0.81 14.92
CA THR A 198 -1.12 0.91 15.69
C THR A 198 -2.11 -0.19 15.31
N GLY A 199 -2.16 -0.59 14.05
CA GLY A 199 -3.04 -1.64 13.54
C GLY A 199 -2.57 -3.07 13.81
N ARG A 200 -1.38 -3.28 14.39
CA ARG A 200 -0.77 -4.61 14.59
C ARG A 200 -1.69 -5.58 15.35
N GLY A 201 -2.33 -5.11 16.41
CA GLY A 201 -3.26 -5.91 17.23
C GLY A 201 -4.65 -6.15 16.59
N TYR A 202 -4.86 -5.67 15.36
CA TYR A 202 -6.13 -5.77 14.64
C TYR A 202 -5.96 -6.54 13.33
N THR A 203 -5.41 -5.87 12.30
CA THR A 203 -5.23 -6.42 10.94
C THR A 203 -3.82 -6.19 10.39
N SER A 204 -2.94 -5.57 11.19
CA SER A 204 -1.67 -4.98 10.75
C SER A 204 -1.77 -3.83 9.73
N ALA A 205 -2.99 -3.35 9.46
CA ALA A 205 -3.29 -2.21 8.59
C ALA A 205 -2.53 -2.26 7.24
N TYR A 206 -2.76 -3.31 6.46
CA TYR A 206 -2.04 -3.50 5.20
C TYR A 206 -2.44 -2.47 4.14
N ILE A 207 -3.73 -2.07 4.09
CA ILE A 207 -4.24 -1.01 3.21
C ILE A 207 -3.93 -1.29 1.72
N ASN A 208 -3.65 -2.56 1.40
CA ASN A 208 -3.15 -3.00 0.10
C ASN A 208 -3.46 -4.50 -0.10
N PRO A 209 -4.44 -4.82 -0.97
CA PRO A 209 -4.82 -6.18 -1.30
C PRO A 209 -3.66 -7.12 -1.68
N SER A 210 -2.71 -6.65 -2.51
CA SER A 210 -1.57 -7.47 -2.94
C SER A 210 -0.56 -7.73 -1.82
N LEU A 211 -0.37 -6.77 -0.91
CA LEU A 211 0.49 -6.93 0.26
C LEU A 211 -0.12 -7.90 1.28
N ALA A 212 -1.42 -7.76 1.56
CA ALA A 212 -2.16 -8.68 2.42
C ALA A 212 -2.09 -10.12 1.89
N TYR A 213 -2.12 -10.28 0.56
CA TYR A 213 -1.98 -11.59 -0.08
C TYR A 213 -0.62 -12.23 0.21
N GLY A 214 0.46 -11.45 0.09
CA GLY A 214 1.81 -11.95 0.40
C GLY A 214 2.05 -12.24 1.88
N LEU A 215 1.40 -11.50 2.79
CA LEU A 215 1.72 -11.53 4.22
C LEU A 215 0.83 -12.44 5.07
N THR A 216 -0.47 -12.56 4.76
CA THR A 216 -1.41 -13.26 5.65
C THR A 216 -2.30 -14.27 4.96
N PHE A 217 -2.53 -14.20 3.65
CA PHE A 217 -3.53 -15.02 2.95
C PHE A 217 -3.32 -16.53 3.08
N HIS A 218 -2.08 -16.97 3.13
CA HIS A 218 -1.72 -18.39 3.20
C HIS A 218 -1.82 -18.97 4.62
N CYS A 219 -2.03 -18.11 5.63
CA CYS A 219 -2.14 -18.55 7.01
C CYS A 219 -3.57 -18.97 7.36
N PRO A 220 -3.75 -20.03 8.16
CA PRO A 220 -5.06 -20.44 8.64
C PRO A 220 -5.68 -19.39 9.58
N GLY A 221 -7.01 -19.49 9.77
CA GLY A 221 -7.75 -18.66 10.73
C GLY A 221 -8.91 -17.85 10.14
N PHE A 222 -9.10 -17.88 8.81
CA PHE A 222 -10.23 -17.27 8.14
C PHE A 222 -10.58 -18.05 6.87
N THR A 223 -11.81 -17.86 6.41
CA THR A 223 -12.25 -18.25 5.08
C THR A 223 -11.81 -17.23 4.03
N PHE A 224 -11.77 -17.64 2.75
CA PHE A 224 -11.49 -16.72 1.63
C PHE A 224 -12.41 -15.49 1.65
N THR A 225 -13.69 -15.68 1.98
CA THR A 225 -14.67 -14.59 2.03
C THR A 225 -14.39 -13.60 3.15
N GLU A 226 -14.04 -14.08 4.35
CA GLU A 226 -13.68 -13.22 5.48
C GLU A 226 -12.43 -12.39 5.17
N TYR A 227 -11.41 -13.02 4.58
CA TYR A 227 -10.21 -12.33 4.10
C TYR A 227 -10.54 -11.25 3.07
N ALA A 228 -11.33 -11.59 2.05
CA ALA A 228 -11.71 -10.65 0.99
C ALA A 228 -12.53 -9.48 1.54
N VAL A 229 -13.43 -9.71 2.49
CA VAL A 229 -14.19 -8.64 3.15
C VAL A 229 -13.26 -7.68 3.88
N VAL A 230 -12.30 -8.18 4.66
CA VAL A 230 -11.41 -7.30 5.45
C VAL A 230 -10.38 -6.61 4.57
N TYR A 231 -9.53 -7.38 3.90
CA TYR A 231 -8.33 -6.85 3.27
C TYR A 231 -8.57 -6.27 1.88
N TRP A 232 -9.59 -6.75 1.16
CA TRP A 232 -9.93 -6.21 -0.16
C TRP A 232 -11.06 -5.19 -0.06
N LEU A 233 -12.24 -5.60 0.39
CA LEU A 233 -13.40 -4.71 0.42
C LEU A 233 -13.20 -3.56 1.43
N GLY A 234 -12.71 -3.81 2.64
CA GLY A 234 -12.43 -2.78 3.63
C GLY A 234 -11.48 -1.70 3.11
N SER A 235 -10.33 -2.11 2.57
CA SER A 235 -9.34 -1.16 2.06
C SER A 235 -9.80 -0.40 0.79
N LEU A 236 -10.52 -1.07 -0.14
CA LEU A 236 -11.09 -0.45 -1.33
C LEU A 236 -12.23 0.54 -1.01
N THR A 237 -13.07 0.21 -0.02
CA THR A 237 -14.15 1.12 0.41
C THR A 237 -13.59 2.37 1.07
N GLY A 238 -12.53 2.25 1.88
CA GLY A 238 -11.83 3.41 2.45
C GLY A 238 -11.20 4.30 1.38
N MET A 239 -10.55 3.70 0.37
CA MET A 239 -9.99 4.43 -0.78
C MET A 239 -11.05 5.16 -1.60
N THR A 240 -12.15 4.49 -1.94
CA THR A 240 -13.22 5.08 -2.76
C THR A 240 -13.92 6.23 -2.02
N LEU A 241 -14.14 6.10 -0.70
CA LEU A 241 -14.66 7.19 0.11
C LEU A 241 -13.67 8.36 0.20
N ALA A 242 -12.37 8.10 0.36
CA ALA A 242 -11.35 9.15 0.34
C ALA A 242 -11.37 9.96 -0.96
N LEU A 243 -11.46 9.26 -2.10
CA LEU A 243 -11.57 9.90 -3.42
C LEU A 243 -12.84 10.75 -3.52
N LEU A 244 -13.99 10.20 -3.11
CA LEU A 244 -15.26 10.91 -3.11
C LEU A 244 -15.19 12.18 -2.25
N LEU A 245 -14.65 12.09 -1.03
CA LEU A 245 -14.52 13.22 -0.11
C LEU A 245 -13.55 14.28 -0.63
N TYR A 246 -12.46 13.88 -1.29
CA TYR A 246 -11.46 14.80 -1.80
C TYR A 246 -11.92 15.53 -3.07
N MET A 247 -12.47 14.81 -4.05
CA MET A 247 -12.87 15.39 -5.34
C MET A 247 -14.33 15.87 -5.38
N GLY A 248 -15.19 15.35 -4.49
CA GLY A 248 -16.63 15.58 -4.51
C GLY A 248 -17.42 14.71 -5.49
N HIS A 249 -16.73 13.90 -6.29
CA HIS A 249 -17.26 12.89 -7.21
C HIS A 249 -16.20 11.82 -7.49
N ILE A 250 -16.61 10.76 -8.19
CA ILE A 250 -15.68 9.74 -8.71
C ILE A 250 -15.61 9.95 -10.23
N PRO A 251 -14.53 10.51 -10.79
CA PRO A 251 -14.47 10.97 -12.18
C PRO A 251 -14.94 9.94 -13.21
N ARG A 252 -14.62 8.66 -12.99
CA ARG A 252 -15.00 7.56 -13.89
C ARG A 252 -16.43 7.06 -13.76
N ILE A 253 -17.11 7.32 -12.64
CA ILE A 253 -18.47 6.81 -12.37
C ILE A 253 -19.51 7.94 -12.46
N PHE A 254 -19.18 9.12 -11.94
CA PHE A 254 -20.08 10.27 -11.87
C PHE A 254 -19.41 11.51 -12.45
N ALA A 255 -20.00 12.04 -13.52
CA ALA A 255 -19.53 13.29 -14.15
C ALA A 255 -19.89 14.55 -13.34
N LYS A 256 -20.88 14.47 -12.44
CA LYS A 256 -21.33 15.59 -11.60
C LYS A 256 -20.77 15.47 -10.19
N ASN A 257 -20.36 16.60 -9.62
CA ASN A 257 -20.06 16.72 -8.19
C ASN A 257 -21.28 16.32 -7.36
N LEU A 258 -21.14 15.25 -6.60
CA LEU A 258 -22.16 14.70 -5.71
C LEU A 258 -22.18 15.41 -4.36
N LEU A 259 -21.01 15.82 -3.86
CA LEU A 259 -20.88 16.46 -2.54
C LEU A 259 -20.87 17.99 -2.60
N TYR A 260 -20.25 18.55 -3.63
CA TYR A 260 -20.15 20.00 -3.79
C TYR A 260 -21.15 20.48 -4.84
N SER A 261 -22.30 20.98 -4.40
CA SER A 261 -23.21 21.71 -5.28
C SER A 261 -22.51 23.00 -5.73
N GLN A 262 -22.34 23.19 -7.05
CA GLN A 262 -21.93 24.49 -7.58
C GLN A 262 -23.02 25.50 -7.25
N LYS A 263 -22.86 26.26 -6.17
CA LYS A 263 -23.58 27.53 -6.01
C LYS A 263 -23.16 28.40 -7.18
N THR A 264 -24.04 28.53 -8.18
CA THR A 264 -23.94 29.47 -9.28
C THR A 264 -23.93 30.90 -8.73
N ARG A 265 -22.77 31.37 -8.24
CA ARG A 265 -22.54 32.78 -7.93
C ARG A 265 -22.33 33.54 -9.23
N PHE A 266 -23.36 33.67 -10.06
CA PHE A 266 -23.52 34.79 -11.00
C PHE A 266 -25.00 34.88 -11.38
N ARG A 267 -25.79 35.46 -10.48
CA ARG A 267 -27.10 36.01 -10.84
C ARG A 267 -26.79 37.33 -11.57
N VAL A 268 -26.64 37.28 -12.89
CA VAL A 268 -26.54 38.48 -13.72
C VAL A 268 -27.80 39.32 -13.45
N PRO A 269 -27.68 40.60 -13.03
CA PRO A 269 -28.84 41.45 -12.87
C PRO A 269 -29.54 41.57 -14.24
N LYS A 270 -30.84 41.29 -14.29
CA LYS A 270 -31.68 41.66 -15.43
C LYS A 270 -31.60 43.17 -15.55
N GLY A 271 -30.87 43.66 -16.54
CA GLY A 271 -30.87 45.07 -16.94
C GLY A 271 -32.29 45.47 -17.29
N ASP A 272 -32.80 46.45 -16.56
CA ASP A 272 -34.11 47.04 -16.72
C ASP A 272 -34.18 47.72 -18.11
N LYS A 273 -34.96 47.15 -19.04
CA LYS A 273 -35.27 47.80 -20.31
C LYS A 273 -36.37 48.82 -20.08
N GLY A 274 -36.01 49.95 -19.48
CA GLY A 274 -36.83 51.15 -19.47
C GLY A 274 -36.97 51.69 -20.89
N GLU A 275 -38.20 51.71 -21.37
CA GLU A 275 -38.63 52.44 -22.56
C GLU A 275 -38.17 53.90 -22.49
N LYS A 276 -37.54 54.40 -23.56
CA LYS A 276 -37.84 55.75 -24.05
C LYS A 276 -38.05 55.72 -25.55
N LYS A 277 -39.34 55.70 -25.92
CA LYS A 277 -39.84 56.15 -27.21
C LYS A 277 -39.55 57.64 -27.39
N LYS A 278 -39.00 57.94 -28.58
CA LYS A 278 -39.23 59.08 -29.49
C LYS A 278 -39.48 60.50 -28.94
N MET A 279 -38.72 61.39 -29.60
CA MET A 279 -39.00 62.77 -30.01
C MET A 279 -38.47 63.87 -29.08
#